data_AF-A2DD81-F1
#
_entry.id   AF-A2DD81-F1
#
_cell.length_a   1.000
_cell.length_b   1.000
_cell.length_c   1.000
_cell.angle_alpha   90.00
_cell.angle_beta   90.00
_cell.angle_gamma   90.00
#
_symmetry.space_group_name_H-M   'P 1'
#
loop_
_entity.id
_entity.type
_entity.pdbx_description
1 polymer ?
#
loop_
_entity_poly.entity_id
_entity_poly.type
_entity_poly.pdbx_seq_one_letter_code
_entity_poly.pdbx_strand_id
1 'polypeptide(L)'
;MGNSTFSDPNFTLWECGYIVIGCIILAFAIYYVIKTLKDSLITDNNVQGQRSAQIFYIIALFVKSIGLIVAGIMIIVGFPKDEKQPTKWDIYSIIPTGFPGYMTAVAYSYIFFSWCSVCYSSLEKNAVGFYHNSKKLLSILIYIIIALFVISFCFMIASSFLANSKKYYLTVAHNVESVVATIRDLACAVAFLFYLFKIIKLFESCCPSWESPETRLLVMLIVLIIALFLRPVCILTYILIFTKDSGYSEFSDGYFIVFLFECFITELLPLGFIGFIRLTSYSSYNTPVDDNIAAFLALE
;
A
#
# COMPACT_ATOMS: atom_id res chain seq x y z
N MET A 1 -9.81 42.17 -18.61
CA MET A 1 -8.69 41.31 -18.19
C MET A 1 -8.40 41.60 -16.72
N GLY A 2 -9.14 40.94 -15.83
CA GLY A 2 -8.83 40.90 -14.41
C GLY A 2 -8.81 39.42 -14.05
N ASN A 3 -7.62 38.81 -14.07
CA ASN A 3 -7.42 37.48 -13.51
C ASN A 3 -7.43 37.63 -11.99
N SER A 4 -8.62 37.68 -11.39
CA SER A 4 -8.76 37.49 -9.96
C SER A 4 -8.48 36.01 -9.67
N THR A 5 -7.22 35.71 -9.40
CA THR A 5 -6.74 34.45 -8.81
C THR A 5 -7.22 34.35 -7.36
N PHE A 6 -8.53 34.25 -7.16
CA PHE A 6 -9.04 33.69 -5.91
C PHE A 6 -8.91 32.18 -6.05
N SER A 7 -7.81 31.62 -5.53
CA SER A 7 -7.77 30.20 -5.20
C SER A 7 -8.89 29.96 -4.20
N ASP A 8 -9.85 29.10 -4.56
CA ASP A 8 -10.86 28.63 -3.60
C ASP A 8 -10.10 28.10 -2.37
N PRO A 9 -10.35 28.59 -1.15
CA PRO A 9 -9.61 28.19 0.06
C PRO A 9 -9.54 26.67 0.25
N ASN A 10 -10.52 25.95 -0.30
CA ASN A 10 -10.57 24.50 -0.28
C ASN A 10 -9.42 23.86 -1.07
N PHE A 11 -9.04 24.39 -2.25
CA PHE A 11 -7.92 23.84 -3.03
C PHE A 11 -6.59 23.97 -2.29
N THR A 12 -6.35 25.11 -1.63
CA THR A 12 -5.12 25.33 -0.85
C THR A 12 -4.99 24.31 0.29
N LEU A 13 -6.10 23.93 0.92
CA LEU A 13 -6.10 22.90 1.97
C LEU A 13 -5.68 21.53 1.42
N TRP A 14 -6.24 21.12 0.29
CA TRP A 14 -5.89 19.85 -0.38
C TRP A 14 -4.43 19.80 -0.84
N GLU A 15 -3.96 20.87 -1.48
CA GLU A 15 -2.56 21.03 -1.90
C GLU A 15 -1.59 20.86 -0.74
N CYS A 16 -1.83 21.60 0.35
CA CYS A 16 -1.03 21.52 1.56
C CYS A 16 -1.09 20.14 2.19
N GLY A 17 -2.28 19.52 2.27
CA GLY A 17 -2.46 18.18 2.82
C GLY A 17 -1.62 17.13 2.10
N TYR A 18 -1.72 17.07 0.77
CA TYR A 18 -0.95 16.14 -0.05
C TYR A 18 0.57 16.34 0.10
N ILE A 19 1.04 17.59 0.03
CA ILE A 19 2.48 17.90 0.13
C ILE A 19 3.01 17.60 1.52
N VAL A 20 2.33 18.04 2.58
CA VAL A 20 2.80 17.85 3.97
C VAL A 20 2.85 16.37 4.31
N ILE A 21 1.80 15.60 4.01
CA ILE A 21 1.80 14.15 4.27
C ILE A 21 2.88 13.45 3.43
N GLY A 22 3.00 13.81 2.16
CA GLY A 22 4.04 13.28 1.28
C GLY A 22 5.45 13.53 1.82
N CYS A 23 5.73 14.74 2.30
CA CYS A 23 7.01 15.10 2.93
C CYS A 23 7.27 14.33 4.23
N ILE A 24 6.25 14.12 5.07
CA ILE A 24 6.37 13.32 6.31
C ILE A 24 6.76 11.88 5.96
N ILE A 25 6.07 11.27 4.98
CA ILE A 25 6.38 9.90 4.52
C ILE A 25 7.78 9.84 3.90
N LEU A 26 8.18 10.85 3.13
CA LEU A 26 9.50 10.91 2.51
C LEU A 26 10.61 10.99 3.56
N ALA A 27 10.46 11.85 4.56
CA ALA A 27 11.41 11.97 5.67
C ALA A 27 11.54 10.63 6.41
N PHE A 28 10.42 9.97 6.68
CA PHE A 28 10.40 8.63 7.26
C PHE A 28 11.08 7.59 6.37
N ALA A 29 10.84 7.60 5.05
CA ALA A 29 11.46 6.70 4.09
C ALA A 29 12.99 6.87 4.06
N ILE A 30 13.48 8.11 4.02
CA ILE A 30 14.91 8.44 4.08
C ILE A 30 15.53 7.93 5.39
N TYR A 31 14.88 8.21 6.52
CA TYR A 31 15.34 7.73 7.82
C TYR A 31 15.41 6.19 7.87
N TYR A 32 14.37 5.50 7.37
CA TYR A 32 14.31 4.05 7.31
C TYR A 32 15.41 3.45 6.43
N VAL A 33 15.71 4.07 5.27
CA VAL A 33 16.80 3.66 4.38
C VAL A 33 18.15 3.80 5.07
N ILE A 34 18.45 4.95 5.69
CA ILE A 34 19.71 5.19 6.40
C ILE A 34 19.92 4.11 7.46
N LYS A 35 18.89 3.83 8.26
CA LYS A 35 18.96 2.83 9.33
C LYS A 35 19.15 1.42 8.75
N THR A 36 18.42 1.08 7.69
CA THR A 36 18.54 -0.23 7.03
C THR A 36 19.94 -0.42 6.42
N LEU A 37 20.50 0.60 5.75
CA LEU A 37 21.87 0.55 5.21
C LEU A 37 22.91 0.36 6.31
N LYS A 38 22.76 1.06 7.44
CA LYS A 38 23.64 0.90 8.60
C LYS A 38 23.57 -0.52 9.16
N ASP A 39 22.37 -1.08 9.29
CA ASP A 39 22.19 -2.47 9.76
C ASP A 39 22.82 -3.48 8.78
N SER A 40 22.66 -3.27 7.48
CA SER A 40 23.23 -4.13 6.42
C SER A 40 24.76 -4.07 6.34
N LEU A 41 25.39 -2.94 6.70
CA LEU A 41 26.85 -2.83 6.73
C LEU A 41 27.47 -3.49 7.98
N ILE A 42 26.70 -3.62 9.06
CA ILE A 42 27.17 -4.16 10.35
C ILE A 42 26.94 -5.68 10.44
N THR A 43 25.92 -6.21 9.77
CA THR A 43 25.46 -7.59 9.95
C THR A 43 25.73 -8.42 8.69
N ASP A 44 26.75 -9.28 8.72
CA ASP A 44 27.13 -10.16 7.60
C ASP A 44 26.16 -11.34 7.35
N ASN A 45 25.19 -11.58 8.26
CA ASN A 45 24.29 -12.74 8.17
C ASN A 45 22.91 -12.35 7.63
N ASN A 46 22.74 -12.61 6.33
CA ASN A 46 21.52 -12.41 5.56
C ASN A 46 20.46 -13.46 5.89
N VAL A 47 19.37 -13.06 6.56
CA VAL A 47 18.09 -13.76 6.41
C VAL A 47 17.60 -13.46 4.99
N GLN A 48 17.81 -14.40 4.06
CA GLN A 48 17.30 -14.27 2.69
C GLN A 48 15.78 -13.97 2.76
N GLY A 49 15.22 -13.19 1.83
CA GLY A 49 13.81 -12.79 1.83
C GLY A 49 13.39 -11.64 2.77
N GLN A 50 14.02 -11.44 3.93
CA GLN A 50 13.84 -10.16 4.67
C GLN A 50 14.34 -8.97 3.84
N ARG A 51 15.43 -9.17 3.09
CA ARG A 51 15.98 -8.16 2.18
C ARG A 51 15.01 -7.79 1.06
N SER A 52 14.38 -8.77 0.42
CA SER A 52 13.40 -8.51 -0.65
C SER A 52 12.20 -7.75 -0.12
N ALA A 53 11.65 -8.17 1.03
CA ALA A 53 10.54 -7.45 1.67
C ALA A 53 10.91 -6.00 2.04
N GLN A 54 12.13 -5.77 2.52
CA GLN A 54 12.63 -4.41 2.80
C GLN A 54 12.76 -3.57 1.54
N ILE A 55 13.28 -4.12 0.44
CA ILE A 55 13.40 -3.41 -0.84
C ILE A 55 12.00 -2.99 -1.32
N PHE A 56 11.04 -3.91 -1.38
CA PHE A 56 9.68 -3.58 -1.82
C PHE A 56 8.98 -2.58 -0.89
N TYR A 57 9.20 -2.69 0.42
CA TYR A 57 8.69 -1.72 1.39
C TYR A 57 9.29 -0.32 1.19
N ILE A 58 10.61 -0.21 1.00
CA ILE A 58 11.29 1.06 0.70
C ILE A 58 10.74 1.66 -0.60
N ILE A 59 10.61 0.85 -1.65
CA ILE A 59 10.04 1.29 -2.93
C ILE A 59 8.61 1.80 -2.70
N ALA A 60 7.77 1.08 -1.95
CA ALA A 60 6.41 1.52 -1.66
C ALA A 60 6.36 2.86 -0.91
N LEU A 61 7.24 3.08 0.08
CA LEU A 61 7.33 4.37 0.79
C LEU A 61 7.73 5.53 -0.14
N PHE A 62 8.70 5.32 -1.03
CA PHE A 62 9.11 6.33 -2.01
C PHE A 62 8.01 6.61 -3.04
N VAL A 63 7.44 5.57 -3.65
CA VAL A 63 6.35 5.72 -4.61
C VAL A 63 5.17 6.44 -3.98
N LYS A 64 4.83 6.12 -2.73
CA LYS A 64 3.73 6.79 -2.01
C LYS A 64 4.03 8.25 -1.70
N SER A 65 5.19 8.55 -1.13
CA SER A 65 5.58 9.93 -0.80
C SER A 65 5.66 10.81 -2.04
N ILE A 66 6.35 10.34 -3.09
CA ILE A 66 6.47 11.06 -4.37
C ILE A 66 5.08 11.21 -5.01
N GLY A 67 4.25 10.16 -5.00
CA GLY A 67 2.88 10.20 -5.50
C GLY A 67 2.07 11.32 -4.85
N LEU A 68 2.05 11.39 -3.52
CA LEU A 68 1.32 12.45 -2.79
C LEU A 68 1.88 13.86 -3.10
N ILE A 69 3.20 14.03 -3.13
CA ILE A 69 3.82 15.32 -3.48
C ILE A 69 3.42 15.74 -4.90
N VAL A 70 3.49 14.82 -5.87
CA VAL A 70 3.09 15.08 -7.26
C VAL A 70 1.60 15.41 -7.35
N ALA A 71 0.72 14.72 -6.60
CA ALA A 71 -0.70 15.06 -6.53
C ALA A 71 -0.91 16.50 -6.06
N GLY A 72 -0.25 16.91 -4.97
CA GLY A 72 -0.34 18.28 -4.46
C GLY A 72 0.17 19.33 -5.46
N ILE A 73 1.31 19.08 -6.12
CA ILE A 73 1.85 19.96 -7.17
C ILE A 73 0.87 20.06 -8.35
N MET A 74 0.24 18.95 -8.74
CA MET A 74 -0.75 18.94 -9.82
C MET A 74 -1.96 19.82 -9.49
N ILE A 75 -2.41 19.85 -8.24
CA ILE A 75 -3.49 20.74 -7.82
C ILE A 75 -3.03 22.21 -7.89
N ILE A 76 -1.82 22.54 -7.37
CA ILE A 76 -1.23 23.90 -7.39
C ILE A 76 -1.07 24.46 -8.82
N VAL A 77 -0.58 23.64 -9.75
CA VAL A 77 -0.36 24.06 -11.15
C VAL A 77 -1.70 24.38 -11.86
N GLY A 78 -2.83 24.15 -11.18
CA GLY A 78 -4.12 24.67 -11.55
C GLY A 78 -4.81 23.79 -12.57
N PHE A 79 -4.73 22.47 -12.37
CA PHE A 79 -5.49 21.53 -13.19
C PHE A 79 -7.01 21.56 -13.01
N PRO A 80 -7.64 22.17 -11.97
CA PRO A 80 -9.06 22.44 -11.97
C PRO A 80 -9.32 23.93 -12.27
N LYS A 81 -9.48 24.29 -13.55
CA LYS A 81 -9.83 25.67 -13.94
C LYS A 81 -11.13 25.80 -14.73
N ASP A 82 -11.77 24.70 -15.12
CA ASP A 82 -13.02 24.75 -15.89
C ASP A 82 -13.87 23.49 -15.66
N GLU A 83 -15.08 23.64 -15.12
CA GLU A 83 -16.00 22.52 -14.79
C GLU A 83 -16.53 21.78 -16.04
N LYS A 84 -16.46 22.44 -17.21
CA LYS A 84 -17.11 22.00 -18.45
C LYS A 84 -16.27 21.04 -19.29
N GLN A 85 -14.98 20.90 -19.01
CA GLN A 85 -14.10 19.95 -19.69
C GLN A 85 -13.51 18.94 -18.69
N PRO A 86 -13.19 17.71 -19.12
CA PRO A 86 -12.40 16.80 -18.28
C PRO A 86 -11.11 17.53 -17.90
N THR A 87 -10.91 17.69 -16.61
CA THR A 87 -9.70 18.34 -16.11
C THR A 87 -8.53 17.39 -16.33
N LYS A 88 -7.33 17.93 -16.52
CA LYS A 88 -6.13 17.09 -16.57
C LYS A 88 -5.93 16.32 -15.26
N TRP A 89 -6.47 16.82 -14.14
CA TRP A 89 -6.56 16.08 -12.89
C TRP A 89 -7.31 14.76 -13.08
N ASP A 90 -8.50 14.81 -13.66
CA ASP A 90 -9.32 13.61 -13.91
C ASP A 90 -8.57 12.56 -14.75
N ILE A 91 -7.67 12.97 -15.64
CA ILE A 91 -6.92 12.02 -16.49
C ILE A 91 -5.73 11.43 -15.74
N TYR A 92 -4.98 12.27 -15.03
CA TYR A 92 -3.66 11.91 -14.52
C TYR A 92 -3.65 11.54 -13.05
N SER A 93 -4.71 11.82 -12.27
CA SER A 93 -4.77 11.59 -10.82
C SER A 93 -4.46 10.15 -10.43
N ILE A 94 -4.81 9.17 -11.28
CA ILE A 94 -4.52 7.74 -11.04
C ILE A 94 -3.02 7.44 -10.90
N ILE A 95 -2.13 8.22 -11.52
CA ILE A 95 -0.69 8.01 -11.45
C ILE A 95 -0.17 8.35 -10.05
N PRO A 96 -0.36 9.57 -9.52
CA PRO A 96 0.09 9.92 -8.18
C PRO A 96 -0.75 9.31 -7.05
N THR A 97 -2.03 8.94 -7.26
CA THR A 97 -2.89 8.41 -6.18
C THR A 97 -3.13 6.90 -6.26
N GLY A 98 -3.38 6.35 -7.45
CA GLY A 98 -3.70 4.94 -7.67
C GLY A 98 -2.47 4.02 -7.66
N PHE A 99 -1.42 4.35 -8.43
CA PHE A 99 -0.20 3.52 -8.52
C PHE A 99 0.45 3.21 -7.15
N PRO A 100 0.58 4.17 -6.21
CA PRO A 100 1.06 3.85 -4.87
C PRO A 100 0.24 2.77 -4.16
N GLY A 101 -1.07 2.70 -4.37
CA GLY A 101 -1.93 1.66 -3.82
C GLY A 101 -1.48 0.26 -4.22
N TYR A 102 -1.19 0.06 -5.51
CA TYR A 102 -0.67 -1.23 -6.01
C TYR A 102 0.70 -1.57 -5.44
N MET A 103 1.61 -0.60 -5.37
CA MET A 103 2.94 -0.82 -4.80
C MET A 103 2.87 -1.16 -3.31
N THR A 104 1.96 -0.55 -2.55
CA THR A 104 1.74 -0.93 -1.14
C THR A 104 1.18 -2.35 -1.01
N ALA A 105 0.23 -2.76 -1.86
CA ALA A 105 -0.31 -4.12 -1.83
C ALA A 105 0.76 -5.18 -2.16
N VAL A 106 1.65 -4.90 -3.13
CA VAL A 106 2.81 -5.74 -3.43
C VAL A 106 3.75 -5.80 -2.22
N ALA A 107 4.11 -4.67 -1.63
CA ALA A 107 4.97 -4.64 -0.44
C ALA A 107 4.37 -5.44 0.73
N TYR A 108 3.07 -5.32 0.98
CA TYR A 108 2.37 -6.10 2.00
C TYR A 108 2.44 -7.60 1.74
N SER A 109 2.33 -8.01 0.47
CA SER A 109 2.50 -9.43 0.08
C SER A 109 3.91 -9.93 0.40
N TYR A 110 4.95 -9.15 0.08
CA TYR A 110 6.33 -9.51 0.42
C TYR A 110 6.59 -9.54 1.94
N ILE A 111 6.00 -8.63 2.70
CA ILE A 111 6.10 -8.62 4.16
C ILE A 111 5.41 -9.85 4.75
N PHE A 112 4.24 -10.19 4.25
CA PHE A 112 3.52 -11.41 4.63
C PHE A 112 4.35 -12.66 4.33
N PHE A 113 4.97 -12.72 3.16
CA PHE A 113 5.93 -13.76 2.79
C PHE A 113 7.09 -13.87 3.76
N SER A 114 7.68 -12.74 4.11
CA SER A 114 8.80 -12.70 5.05
C SER A 114 8.40 -13.24 6.43
N TRP A 115 7.18 -12.94 6.91
CA TRP A 115 6.70 -13.48 8.18
C TRP A 115 6.49 -14.99 8.12
N CYS A 116 5.79 -15.44 7.08
CA CYS A 116 5.58 -16.84 6.83
C CYS A 116 6.92 -17.60 6.94
N SER A 117 8.00 -17.07 6.35
CA SER A 117 9.26 -17.82 6.36
C SER A 117 9.92 -17.88 7.73
N VAL A 118 9.70 -16.87 8.58
CA VAL A 118 10.13 -16.92 9.98
C VAL A 118 9.35 -18.00 10.72
N CYS A 119 8.04 -18.15 10.45
CA CYS A 119 7.26 -19.24 11.03
C CYS A 119 7.74 -20.60 10.53
N TYR A 120 8.11 -20.75 9.25
CA TYR A 120 8.63 -22.00 8.70
C TYR A 120 9.85 -22.52 9.47
N SER A 121 10.81 -21.64 9.80
CA SER A 121 11.99 -22.04 10.58
C SER A 121 11.68 -22.52 11.99
N SER A 122 10.48 -22.21 12.51
CA SER A 122 10.03 -22.57 13.85
C SER A 122 9.06 -23.76 13.86
N LEU A 123 8.73 -24.35 12.70
CA LEU A 123 7.70 -25.38 12.55
C LEU A 123 8.27 -26.77 12.24
N GLU A 124 7.57 -27.80 12.71
CA GLU A 124 7.92 -29.20 12.46
C GLU A 124 7.88 -29.58 10.97
N LYS A 125 8.66 -30.61 10.59
CA LYS A 125 8.82 -31.12 9.21
C LYS A 125 7.50 -31.41 8.46
N ASN A 126 6.39 -31.62 9.17
CA ASN A 126 5.07 -31.86 8.59
C ASN A 126 4.41 -30.58 8.01
N ALA A 127 4.88 -29.38 8.37
CA ALA A 127 4.32 -28.11 7.89
C ALA A 127 4.92 -27.63 6.55
N VAL A 128 5.93 -28.33 6.02
CA VAL A 128 6.69 -27.91 4.83
C VAL A 128 5.85 -27.83 3.56
N GLY A 129 4.99 -28.81 3.33
CA GLY A 129 4.12 -28.83 2.15
C GLY A 129 3.09 -27.68 2.14
N PHE A 130 2.56 -27.33 3.31
CA PHE A 130 1.66 -26.17 3.45
C PHE A 130 2.36 -24.88 3.07
N TYR A 131 3.60 -24.72 3.51
CA TYR A 131 4.39 -23.53 3.24
C TYR A 131 4.67 -23.33 1.75
N HIS A 132 5.10 -24.40 1.06
CA HIS A 132 5.38 -24.33 -0.37
C HIS A 132 4.13 -23.92 -1.18
N ASN A 133 2.97 -24.48 -0.83
CA ASN A 133 1.68 -24.09 -1.42
C ASN A 133 1.31 -22.63 -1.12
N SER A 134 1.63 -22.16 0.09
CA SER A 134 1.45 -20.76 0.50
C SER A 134 2.29 -19.82 -0.38
N LYS A 135 3.55 -20.20 -0.63
CA LYS A 135 4.43 -19.42 -1.48
C LYS A 135 3.90 -19.31 -2.89
N LYS A 136 3.51 -20.44 -3.48
CA LYS A 136 2.95 -20.47 -4.83
C LYS A 136 1.70 -19.57 -4.95
N LEU A 137 0.77 -19.66 -4.02
CA LEU A 137 -0.47 -18.88 -4.06
C LEU A 137 -0.19 -17.37 -3.95
N LEU A 138 0.68 -16.97 -3.04
CA LEU A 138 0.98 -15.56 -2.83
C LEU A 138 1.83 -14.97 -3.97
N SER A 139 2.69 -15.76 -4.61
CA SER A 139 3.36 -15.36 -5.86
C SER A 139 2.35 -15.14 -6.98
N ILE A 140 1.38 -16.06 -7.14
CA ILE A 140 0.28 -15.90 -8.10
C ILE A 140 -0.51 -14.61 -7.81
N LEU A 141 -0.80 -14.33 -6.53
CA LEU A 141 -1.48 -13.11 -6.13
C LEU A 141 -0.70 -11.85 -6.53
N ILE A 142 0.62 -11.82 -6.33
CA ILE A 142 1.47 -10.69 -6.77
C ILE A 142 1.39 -10.50 -8.29
N TYR A 143 1.49 -11.57 -9.07
CA TYR A 143 1.36 -11.48 -10.53
C TYR A 143 -0.03 -10.97 -10.95
N ILE A 144 -1.09 -11.39 -10.27
CA ILE A 144 -2.45 -10.87 -10.49
C ILE A 144 -2.51 -9.38 -10.17
N ILE A 145 -1.93 -8.92 -9.05
CA ILE A 145 -1.91 -7.49 -8.68
C ILE A 145 -1.20 -6.66 -9.77
N ILE A 146 -0.06 -7.13 -10.25
CA ILE A 146 0.71 -6.46 -11.32
C ILE A 146 -0.09 -6.44 -12.63
N ALA A 147 -0.71 -7.56 -13.00
CA ALA A 147 -1.54 -7.64 -14.19
C ALA A 147 -2.75 -6.70 -14.12
N LEU A 148 -3.43 -6.65 -12.96
CA LEU A 148 -4.55 -5.73 -12.71
C LEU A 148 -4.12 -4.27 -12.81
N PHE A 149 -2.93 -3.93 -12.29
CA PHE A 149 -2.37 -2.59 -12.45
C PHE A 149 -2.16 -2.23 -13.92
N VAL A 150 -1.51 -3.11 -14.70
CA VAL A 150 -1.25 -2.87 -16.13
C VAL A 150 -2.57 -2.73 -16.91
N ILE A 151 -3.55 -3.59 -16.65
CA ILE A 151 -4.86 -3.54 -17.29
C ILE A 151 -5.57 -2.22 -16.98
N SER A 152 -5.61 -1.83 -15.70
CA SER A 152 -6.26 -0.59 -15.29
C SER A 152 -5.56 0.65 -15.88
N PHE A 153 -4.24 0.67 -15.83
CA PHE A 153 -3.44 1.75 -16.39
C PHE A 153 -3.66 1.91 -17.91
N CYS A 154 -3.61 0.80 -18.66
CA CYS A 154 -3.91 0.81 -20.09
C CYS A 154 -5.35 1.25 -20.38
N PHE A 155 -6.33 0.79 -19.60
CA PHE A 155 -7.73 1.16 -19.74
C PHE A 155 -7.96 2.66 -19.50
N MET A 156 -7.27 3.24 -18.52
CA MET A 156 -7.33 4.66 -18.22
C MET A 156 -6.68 5.52 -19.30
N ILE A 157 -5.52 5.11 -19.83
CA ILE A 157 -4.91 5.79 -20.97
C ILE A 157 -5.85 5.74 -22.18
N ALA A 158 -6.40 4.57 -22.52
CA ALA A 158 -7.33 4.42 -23.63
C ALA A 158 -8.59 5.29 -23.43
N SER A 159 -9.15 5.28 -22.21
CA SER A 159 -10.28 6.12 -21.84
C SER A 159 -9.95 7.62 -21.92
N SER A 160 -8.73 8.03 -21.59
CA SER A 160 -8.28 9.43 -21.70
C SER A 160 -8.20 9.89 -23.16
N PHE A 161 -7.73 9.04 -24.08
CA PHE A 161 -7.72 9.35 -25.52
C PHE A 161 -9.14 9.48 -26.08
N LEU A 162 -10.08 8.66 -25.61
CA LEU A 162 -11.50 8.72 -25.98
C LEU A 162 -12.24 9.89 -25.31
N ALA A 163 -11.82 10.29 -24.10
CA ALA A 163 -12.44 11.35 -23.29
C ALA A 163 -12.31 12.75 -23.92
N ASN A 164 -11.38 12.95 -24.87
CA ASN A 164 -11.37 14.15 -25.74
C ASN A 164 -12.72 14.39 -26.44
N SER A 165 -13.60 13.37 -26.52
CA SER A 165 -14.95 13.49 -27.07
C SER A 165 -16.08 13.60 -26.03
N LYS A 166 -15.98 12.96 -24.86
CA LYS A 166 -17.04 12.93 -23.82
C LYS A 166 -16.48 12.63 -22.42
N LYS A 167 -16.81 13.47 -21.41
CA LYS A 167 -16.46 13.30 -19.98
C LYS A 167 -16.92 11.96 -19.38
N TYR A 168 -17.99 11.39 -19.91
CA TYR A 168 -18.56 10.10 -19.49
C TYR A 168 -17.55 8.94 -19.43
N TYR A 169 -16.68 8.81 -20.44
CA TYR A 169 -15.72 7.69 -20.49
C TYR A 169 -14.72 7.72 -19.33
N LEU A 170 -14.35 8.91 -18.87
CA LEU A 170 -13.40 9.08 -17.79
C LEU A 170 -14.00 8.69 -16.44
N THR A 171 -15.25 9.07 -16.18
CA THR A 171 -16.00 8.66 -14.98
C THR A 171 -16.15 7.14 -14.92
N VAL A 172 -16.49 6.49 -16.04
CA VAL A 172 -16.55 5.03 -16.12
C VAL A 172 -15.19 4.41 -15.80
N ALA A 173 -14.11 4.99 -16.30
CA ALA A 173 -12.77 4.48 -16.08
C ALA A 173 -12.33 4.56 -14.61
N HIS A 174 -12.60 5.68 -13.93
CA HIS A 174 -12.39 5.82 -12.48
C HIS A 174 -13.21 4.83 -11.65
N ASN A 175 -14.47 4.59 -12.03
CA ASN A 175 -15.31 3.61 -11.35
C ASN A 175 -14.77 2.18 -11.51
N VAL A 176 -14.33 1.82 -12.72
CA VAL A 176 -13.71 0.51 -12.98
C VAL A 176 -12.43 0.36 -12.16
N GLU A 177 -11.56 1.37 -12.14
CA GLU A 177 -10.35 1.33 -11.32
C GLU A 177 -10.67 1.16 -9.83
N SER A 178 -11.65 1.91 -9.33
CA SER A 178 -12.04 1.84 -7.91
C SER A 178 -12.57 0.44 -7.55
N VAL A 179 -13.33 -0.20 -8.45
CA VAL A 179 -13.77 -1.60 -8.29
C VAL A 179 -12.58 -2.56 -8.32
N VAL A 180 -11.64 -2.39 -9.24
CA VAL A 180 -10.43 -3.22 -9.32
C VAL A 180 -9.58 -3.10 -8.05
N ALA A 181 -9.36 -1.89 -7.55
CA ALA A 181 -8.65 -1.63 -6.30
C ALA A 181 -9.35 -2.27 -5.10
N THR A 182 -10.68 -2.20 -5.04
CA THR A 182 -11.50 -2.84 -4.00
C THR A 182 -11.33 -4.37 -4.02
N ILE A 183 -11.45 -4.99 -5.20
CA ILE A 183 -11.29 -6.45 -5.36
C ILE A 183 -9.87 -6.89 -4.99
N ARG A 184 -8.85 -6.13 -5.43
CA ARG A 184 -7.44 -6.38 -5.08
C ARG A 184 -7.23 -6.43 -3.57
N ASP A 185 -7.70 -5.41 -2.86
CA ASP A 185 -7.48 -5.29 -1.42
C ASP A 185 -8.23 -6.36 -0.64
N LEU A 186 -9.48 -6.66 -1.03
CA LEU A 186 -10.26 -7.76 -0.44
C LEU A 186 -9.63 -9.13 -0.70
N ALA A 187 -9.13 -9.38 -1.92
CA ALA A 187 -8.45 -10.63 -2.24
C ALA A 187 -7.19 -10.82 -1.38
N CYS A 188 -6.39 -9.75 -1.20
CA CYS A 188 -5.24 -9.77 -0.31
C CYS A 188 -5.64 -10.01 1.15
N ALA A 189 -6.66 -9.29 1.64
CA ALA A 189 -7.14 -9.41 3.02
C ALA A 189 -7.61 -10.85 3.33
N VAL A 190 -8.43 -11.42 2.44
CA VAL A 190 -8.96 -12.79 2.60
C VAL A 190 -7.84 -13.82 2.54
N ALA A 191 -6.89 -13.67 1.60
CA ALA A 191 -5.74 -14.56 1.53
C ALA A 191 -4.93 -14.50 2.83
N PHE A 192 -4.57 -13.30 3.30
CA PHE A 192 -3.77 -13.13 4.52
C PHE A 192 -4.50 -13.67 5.74
N LEU A 193 -5.80 -13.42 5.86
CA LEU A 193 -6.62 -13.91 6.97
C LEU A 193 -6.70 -15.45 6.99
N PHE A 194 -6.91 -16.08 5.84
CA PHE A 194 -6.93 -17.54 5.73
C PHE A 194 -5.61 -18.17 6.18
N TYR A 195 -4.48 -17.59 5.75
CA TYR A 195 -3.16 -18.07 6.15
C TYR A 195 -2.87 -17.79 7.62
N LEU A 196 -3.24 -16.61 8.12
CA LEU A 196 -3.10 -16.25 9.53
C LEU A 196 -3.76 -17.29 10.43
N PHE A 197 -5.03 -17.66 10.15
CA PHE A 197 -5.73 -18.67 10.95
C PHE A 197 -5.06 -20.04 10.91
N LYS A 198 -4.49 -20.44 9.78
CA LYS A 198 -3.78 -21.71 9.67
C LYS A 198 -2.46 -21.70 10.45
N ILE A 199 -1.71 -20.60 10.34
CA ILE A 199 -0.40 -20.47 11.00
C ILE A 199 -0.57 -20.36 12.52
N ILE A 200 -1.55 -19.59 13.01
CA ILE A 200 -1.84 -19.49 14.45
C ILE A 200 -2.14 -20.86 15.06
N LYS A 201 -2.87 -21.75 14.35
CA LYS A 201 -3.17 -23.10 14.81
C LYS A 201 -1.96 -24.01 14.95
N LEU A 202 -0.83 -23.67 14.32
CA LEU A 202 0.40 -24.45 14.39
C LEU A 202 1.26 -24.09 15.61
N PHE A 203 0.94 -22.99 16.32
CA PHE A 203 1.66 -22.60 17.52
C PHE A 203 0.98 -23.14 18.78
N GLU A 204 1.73 -23.87 19.62
CA GLU A 204 1.23 -24.43 20.89
C GLU A 204 0.79 -23.35 21.89
N SER A 205 1.44 -22.18 21.87
CA SER A 205 1.02 -20.99 22.61
C SER A 205 0.91 -19.80 21.66
N CYS A 206 -0.28 -19.21 21.58
CA CYS A 206 -0.49 -17.97 20.84
C CYS A 206 0.21 -16.83 21.60
N CYS A 207 1.45 -16.51 21.23
CA CYS A 207 2.24 -15.37 21.72
C CYS A 207 2.80 -15.51 23.15
N PRO A 208 4.03 -16.02 23.32
CA PRO A 208 4.66 -16.15 24.64
C PRO A 208 5.06 -14.81 25.27
N SER A 209 5.35 -13.75 24.49
CA SER A 209 5.69 -12.40 24.99
C SER A 209 5.72 -11.33 23.87
N TRP A 210 5.46 -10.06 24.20
CA TRP A 210 5.65 -8.88 23.32
C TRP A 210 7.10 -8.67 22.86
N GLU A 211 8.05 -9.26 23.58
CA GLU A 211 9.47 -9.23 23.23
C GLU A 211 9.81 -10.26 22.15
N SER A 212 8.93 -11.24 21.91
CA SER A 212 9.18 -12.26 20.90
C SER A 212 9.02 -11.69 19.48
N PRO A 213 9.94 -12.02 18.56
CA PRO A 213 9.86 -11.58 17.17
C PRO A 213 8.59 -12.09 16.46
N GLU A 214 8.08 -13.26 16.86
CA GLU A 214 6.86 -13.86 16.33
C GLU A 214 5.63 -13.03 16.69
N THR A 215 5.48 -12.61 17.94
CA THR A 215 4.35 -11.78 18.38
C THR A 215 4.37 -10.42 17.69
N ARG A 216 5.54 -9.79 17.53
CA ARG A 216 5.64 -8.50 16.82
C ARG A 216 5.19 -8.64 15.38
N LEU A 217 5.69 -9.64 14.65
CA LEU A 217 5.28 -9.89 13.27
C LEU A 217 3.80 -10.28 13.16
N LEU A 218 3.25 -11.03 14.12
CA LEU A 218 1.83 -11.36 14.17
C LEU A 218 0.97 -10.09 14.30
N VAL A 219 1.31 -9.20 15.22
CA VAL A 219 0.60 -7.93 15.41
C VAL A 219 0.69 -7.07 14.15
N MET A 220 1.86 -7.03 13.51
CA MET A 220 2.05 -6.34 12.22
C MET A 220 1.08 -6.85 11.16
N LEU A 221 0.89 -8.17 11.07
CA LEU A 221 -0.04 -8.77 10.12
C LEU A 221 -1.51 -8.52 10.45
N ILE A 222 -1.87 -8.53 11.72
CA ILE A 222 -3.23 -8.17 12.15
C ILE A 222 -3.53 -6.73 11.74
N VAL A 223 -2.61 -5.80 11.99
CA VAL A 223 -2.74 -4.39 11.56
C VAL A 223 -2.89 -4.30 10.04
N LEU A 224 -2.11 -5.06 9.28
CA LEU A 224 -2.20 -5.09 7.81
C LEU A 224 -3.53 -5.64 7.31
N ILE A 225 -4.04 -6.73 7.89
CA ILE A 225 -5.33 -7.32 7.53
C ILE A 225 -6.45 -6.33 7.82
N ILE A 226 -6.44 -5.68 8.99
CA ILE A 226 -7.43 -4.66 9.35
C ILE A 226 -7.38 -3.50 8.34
N ALA A 227 -6.19 -3.01 8.01
CA ALA A 227 -6.03 -1.95 7.02
C ALA A 227 -6.56 -2.37 5.63
N LEU A 228 -6.26 -3.59 5.18
CA LEU A 228 -6.72 -4.13 3.90
C LEU A 228 -8.24 -4.35 3.83
N PHE A 229 -8.93 -4.57 4.97
CA PHE A 229 -10.40 -4.58 5.00
C PHE A 229 -10.98 -3.17 5.05
N LEU A 230 -10.33 -2.23 5.73
CA LEU A 230 -10.81 -0.87 5.87
C LEU A 230 -10.70 -0.08 4.56
N ARG A 231 -9.66 -0.32 3.74
CA ARG A 231 -9.47 0.33 2.43
C ARG A 231 -10.67 0.16 1.48
N PRO A 232 -11.15 -1.07 1.18
CA PRO A 232 -12.39 -1.30 0.43
C PRO A 232 -13.58 -0.49 0.95
N VAL A 233 -13.73 -0.37 2.26
CA VAL A 233 -14.83 0.38 2.87
C VAL A 233 -14.68 1.88 2.59
N CYS A 234 -13.47 2.43 2.69
CA CYS A 234 -13.18 3.82 2.31
C CYS A 234 -13.47 4.07 0.82
N ILE A 235 -12.98 3.20 -0.07
CA ILE A 235 -13.19 3.32 -1.53
C ILE A 235 -14.68 3.22 -1.88
N LEU A 236 -15.40 2.26 -1.32
CA LEU A 236 -16.83 2.11 -1.58
C LEU A 236 -17.64 3.29 -1.05
N THR A 237 -17.26 3.83 0.11
CA THR A 237 -17.87 5.05 0.66
C THR A 237 -17.65 6.23 -0.28
N TYR A 238 -16.43 6.39 -0.82
CA TYR A 238 -16.12 7.40 -1.82
C TYR A 238 -17.01 7.29 -3.07
N ILE A 239 -17.10 6.09 -3.67
CA ILE A 239 -17.95 5.84 -4.84
C ILE A 239 -19.41 6.15 -4.52
N LEU A 240 -19.95 5.65 -3.41
CA LEU A 240 -21.38 5.78 -3.08
C LEU A 240 -21.79 7.23 -2.87
N ILE A 241 -20.93 8.06 -2.28
CA ILE A 241 -21.22 9.48 -2.09
C ILE A 241 -21.09 10.23 -3.43
N PHE A 242 -20.03 9.98 -4.21
CA PHE A 242 -19.80 10.65 -5.49
C PHE A 242 -20.84 10.32 -6.57
N THR A 243 -21.42 9.11 -6.53
CA THR A 243 -22.43 8.70 -7.52
C THR A 243 -23.82 9.29 -7.26
N LYS A 244 -24.09 9.80 -6.04
CA LYS A 244 -25.46 10.09 -5.60
C LYS A 244 -25.88 11.56 -5.63
N ASP A 245 -24.96 12.53 -5.66
CA ASP A 245 -25.32 13.96 -5.62
C ASP A 245 -24.54 14.80 -6.61
N SER A 246 -25.26 15.46 -7.52
CA SER A 246 -24.78 16.32 -8.61
C SER A 246 -24.25 17.70 -8.17
N GLY A 247 -23.80 17.85 -6.92
CA GLY A 247 -23.38 19.13 -6.36
C GLY A 247 -22.21 19.12 -5.37
N TYR A 248 -21.67 17.96 -5.01
CA TYR A 248 -20.48 17.90 -4.15
C TYR A 248 -19.20 17.90 -4.99
N SER A 249 -18.36 18.92 -4.80
CA SER A 249 -17.00 18.95 -5.35
C SER A 249 -16.12 17.91 -4.65
N GLU A 250 -15.31 17.16 -5.42
CA GLU A 250 -14.25 16.26 -4.92
C GLU A 250 -13.35 16.96 -3.90
N PHE A 251 -13.18 18.27 -4.04
CA PHE A 251 -12.34 19.10 -3.18
C PHE A 251 -13.09 19.72 -1.99
N SER A 252 -14.22 19.17 -1.57
CA SER A 252 -14.93 19.68 -0.37
C SER A 252 -14.17 19.37 0.93
N ASP A 253 -14.35 20.21 1.96
CA ASP A 253 -13.74 20.02 3.28
C ASP A 253 -14.15 18.70 3.94
N GLY A 254 -15.40 18.28 3.75
CA GLY A 254 -15.89 16.99 4.26
C GLY A 254 -15.12 15.81 3.69
N TYR A 255 -14.81 15.85 2.39
CA TYR A 255 -13.99 14.81 1.76
C TYR A 255 -12.54 14.86 2.18
N PHE A 256 -12.01 16.06 2.42
CA PHE A 256 -10.64 16.19 2.93
C PHE A 256 -10.47 15.45 4.26
N ILE A 257 -11.47 15.54 5.16
CA ILE A 257 -11.46 14.80 6.43
C ILE A 257 -11.47 13.28 6.19
N VAL A 258 -12.29 12.79 5.26
CA VAL A 258 -12.34 11.35 4.90
C VAL A 258 -10.99 10.91 4.31
N PHE A 259 -10.41 11.71 3.42
CA PHE A 259 -9.08 11.48 2.86
C PHE A 259 -8.00 11.41 3.94
N LEU A 260 -8.00 12.34 4.91
CA LEU A 260 -7.06 12.30 6.02
C LEU A 260 -7.24 11.02 6.84
N PHE A 261 -8.47 10.66 7.18
CA PHE A 261 -8.75 9.44 7.93
C PHE A 261 -8.27 8.19 7.17
N GLU A 262 -8.59 8.09 5.88
CA GLU A 262 -8.13 7.01 5.01
C GLU A 262 -6.60 6.96 4.97
N CYS A 263 -5.93 8.08 4.70
CA CYS A 263 -4.48 8.15 4.58
C CYS A 263 -3.79 7.79 5.91
N PHE A 264 -4.26 8.31 7.04
CA PHE A 264 -3.66 8.03 8.35
C PHE A 264 -3.91 6.59 8.80
N ILE A 265 -5.15 6.10 8.74
CA ILE A 265 -5.51 4.81 9.32
C ILE A 265 -5.16 3.65 8.37
N THR A 266 -5.45 3.79 7.09
CA THR A 266 -5.32 2.67 6.14
C THR A 266 -3.97 2.62 5.44
N GLU A 267 -3.15 3.67 5.56
CA GLU A 267 -1.85 3.74 4.89
C GLU A 267 -0.71 4.06 5.84
N LEU A 268 -0.76 5.20 6.53
CA LEU A 268 0.34 5.66 7.37
C LEU A 268 0.53 4.77 8.60
N LEU A 269 -0.56 4.35 9.24
CA LEU A 269 -0.53 3.46 10.40
C LEU A 269 0.09 2.10 10.06
N PRO A 270 -0.38 1.31 9.07
CA PRO A 270 0.25 0.03 8.74
C PRO A 270 1.69 0.20 8.28
N LEU A 271 2.00 1.17 7.41
CA LEU A 271 3.37 1.42 6.94
C LEU A 271 4.28 1.83 8.10
N GLY A 272 3.85 2.78 8.94
CA GLY A 272 4.59 3.24 10.10
C GLY A 272 4.82 2.12 11.11
N PHE A 273 3.83 1.25 11.32
CA PHE A 273 3.92 0.12 12.23
C PHE A 273 4.94 -0.93 11.75
N ILE A 274 4.93 -1.27 10.45
CA ILE A 274 5.96 -2.13 9.83
C ILE A 274 7.36 -1.55 10.09
N GLY A 275 7.53 -0.26 9.81
CA GLY A 275 8.83 0.38 9.97
C GLY A 275 9.25 0.44 11.45
N PHE A 276 8.33 0.79 12.36
CA PHE A 276 8.59 0.82 13.79
C PHE A 276 9.04 -0.52 14.35
N ILE A 277 8.33 -1.61 14.01
CA ILE A 277 8.71 -2.97 14.45
C ILE A 277 10.12 -3.30 13.95
N ARG A 278 10.43 -3.00 12.70
CA ARG A 278 11.77 -3.27 12.16
C ARG A 278 12.85 -2.45 12.85
N LEU A 279 12.59 -1.17 13.09
CA LEU A 279 13.55 -0.27 13.72
C LEU A 279 13.88 -0.69 15.16
N THR A 280 12.90 -1.23 15.89
CA THR A 280 13.02 -1.62 17.30
C THR A 280 13.46 -3.08 17.54
N SER A 281 13.54 -3.92 16.50
CA SER A 281 13.86 -5.35 16.65
C SER A 281 15.35 -5.70 16.61
N TYR A 282 16.21 -4.82 17.13
CA TYR A 282 17.67 -4.85 16.93
C TYR A 282 18.42 -6.03 17.62
N SER A 283 17.79 -6.82 18.49
CA SER A 283 18.54 -7.78 19.35
C SER A 283 18.07 -9.23 19.38
N SER A 284 16.97 -9.61 18.71
CA SER A 284 16.29 -10.88 19.06
C SER A 284 16.26 -11.95 17.97
N TYR A 285 16.82 -11.72 16.78
CA TYR A 285 16.89 -12.75 15.74
C TYR A 285 18.23 -13.48 15.80
N ASN A 286 18.39 -14.40 16.75
CA ASN A 286 19.37 -15.48 16.60
C ASN A 286 18.79 -16.45 15.57
N THR A 287 19.16 -16.30 14.30
CA THR A 287 18.62 -17.12 13.21
C THR A 287 19.15 -18.56 13.24
N PRO A 288 18.32 -19.55 12.85
CA PRO A 288 18.78 -20.90 12.56
C PRO A 288 19.63 -20.92 11.28
N VAL A 289 20.74 -21.66 11.35
CA VAL A 289 21.88 -21.70 10.41
C VAL A 289 21.66 -22.67 9.24
N ASP A 290 20.41 -22.99 8.87
CA ASP A 290 20.17 -24.02 7.84
C ASP A 290 20.09 -23.40 6.43
N ASP A 291 21.12 -23.66 5.62
CA ASP A 291 21.28 -23.20 4.23
C ASP A 291 20.09 -23.60 3.32
N ASN A 292 19.34 -24.66 3.67
CA ASN A 292 18.14 -25.06 2.94
C ASN A 292 16.97 -24.07 3.12
N ILE A 293 16.94 -23.32 4.22
CA ILE A 293 15.92 -22.30 4.52
C ILE A 293 16.22 -21.02 3.72
N ALA A 294 17.49 -20.72 3.48
CA ALA A 294 17.92 -19.58 2.67
C ALA A 294 17.46 -19.72 1.21
N ALA A 295 17.69 -20.89 0.57
CA ALA A 295 17.23 -21.15 -0.80
C ALA A 295 15.71 -21.04 -0.97
N PHE A 296 14.94 -21.34 0.08
CA PHE A 296 13.49 -21.20 0.09
C PHE A 296 13.04 -19.71 0.04
N LEU A 297 13.84 -18.82 0.60
CA LEU A 297 13.58 -17.39 0.78
C LEU A 297 13.96 -16.51 -0.43
N ALA A 298 14.76 -17.04 -1.34
CA ALA A 298 14.88 -16.49 -2.68
C ALA A 298 13.56 -16.73 -3.42
N LEU A 299 12.80 -15.65 -3.67
CA LEU A 299 11.87 -15.63 -4.80
C LEU A 299 12.76 -15.54 -6.04
N GLU A 300 13.16 -16.69 -6.59
CA GLU A 300 13.58 -16.78 -7.99
C GLU A 300 12.38 -16.56 -8.91
#